data_AF-A0A2E6VT41-F1
#
_entry.id   AF-A0A2E6VT41-F1
#
_cell.length_a   1.000
_cell.length_b   1.000
_cell.length_c   1.000
_cell.angle_alpha   90.00
_cell.angle_beta   90.00
_cell.angle_gamma   90.00
#
_symmetry.space_group_name_H-M   'P 1'
#
loop_
_entity.id
_entity.type
_entity.pdbx_description
1 polymer ?
#
loop_
_entity_poly.entity_id
_entity_poly.type
_entity_poly.pdbx_seq_one_letter_code
_entity_poly.pdbx_strand_id
1 'polypeptide(L)'
;MLREIIPFLWVAGALLGTGCGHENAPVLSKLTYLGQSEESPMVLLFAVDFTDQNGDLGSGSTEYFLDGQMTLAEGVENQSLFLANQLDFGATEGTINFVLELMVETNNASSTEEEFEFAVQMRDAEGYESNRESLRLQLSMAQE
;
A
#
# COMPACT_ATOMS: atom_id res chain seq x y z
N MET A 1 44.14 18.82 21.98
CA MET A 1 42.68 19.11 22.01
C MET A 1 42.15 18.92 20.61
N LEU A 2 41.61 17.74 20.31
CA LEU A 2 40.93 17.46 19.04
C LEU A 2 39.43 17.63 19.28
N ARG A 3 38.82 18.58 18.59
CA ARG A 3 37.38 18.66 18.37
C ARG A 3 37.18 18.53 16.86
N GLU A 4 36.36 17.59 16.41
CA GLU A 4 35.11 17.89 15.71
C GLU A 4 34.41 16.58 15.30
N ILE A 5 33.10 16.58 15.51
CA ILE A 5 32.16 15.46 15.49
C ILE A 5 31.05 15.84 14.49
N ILE A 6 30.82 14.94 13.52
CA ILE A 6 29.62 14.66 12.70
C ILE A 6 29.10 15.76 11.74
N PRO A 7 29.02 15.47 10.43
CA PRO A 7 28.03 16.11 9.57
C PRO A 7 26.69 15.36 9.66
N PHE A 8 25.67 16.01 10.21
CA PHE A 8 24.27 15.62 10.03
C PHE A 8 23.85 16.03 8.62
N LEU A 9 23.70 15.05 7.73
CA LEU A 9 23.13 15.24 6.40
C LEU A 9 21.60 15.18 6.53
N TRP A 10 20.94 16.33 6.42
CA TRP A 10 19.48 16.40 6.30
C TRP A 10 19.11 16.10 4.84
N VAL A 11 18.37 15.01 4.59
CA VAL A 11 17.69 14.79 3.32
C VAL A 11 16.34 15.50 3.40
N ALA A 12 16.23 16.67 2.76
CA ALA A 12 14.97 17.32 2.50
C ALA A 12 14.42 16.80 1.17
N GLY A 13 13.57 15.77 1.22
CA GLY A 13 12.75 15.35 0.09
C GLY A 13 11.59 16.31 -0.10
N ALA A 14 11.67 17.18 -1.10
CA ALA A 14 10.58 18.06 -1.49
C ALA A 14 9.57 17.26 -2.33
N LEU A 15 8.44 16.86 -1.74
CA LEU A 15 7.25 16.45 -2.48
C LEU A 15 6.47 17.72 -2.89
N LEU A 16 6.57 18.09 -4.16
CA LEU A 16 5.67 19.05 -4.79
C LEU A 16 4.77 18.30 -5.78
N GLY A 17 3.72 17.69 -5.24
CA GLY A 17 2.58 17.20 -6.00
C GLY A 17 1.36 18.07 -5.70
N THR A 18 1.21 19.20 -6.39
CA THR A 18 -0.08 19.93 -6.41
C THR A 18 -1.01 19.23 -7.40
N GLY A 19 -1.50 18.06 -7.02
CA GLY A 19 -2.78 17.58 -7.55
C GLY A 19 -3.88 18.38 -6.86
N CYS A 20 -4.88 18.84 -7.60
CA CYS A 20 -6.14 19.28 -6.99
C CYS A 20 -6.80 18.05 -6.36
N GLY A 21 -6.34 17.66 -5.17
CA GLY A 21 -7.06 16.73 -4.32
C GLY A 21 -8.39 17.40 -3.97
N HIS A 22 -9.49 16.68 -4.18
CA HIS A 22 -10.76 17.12 -3.63
C HIS A 22 -10.60 17.19 -2.11
N GLU A 23 -11.12 18.23 -1.45
CA GLU A 23 -10.92 18.41 0.00
C GLU A 23 -11.44 17.19 0.80
N ASN A 24 -12.42 16.46 0.26
CA ASN A 24 -12.99 15.25 0.86
C ASN A 24 -12.30 13.94 0.42
N ALA A 25 -11.34 13.98 -0.50
CA ALA A 25 -10.73 12.73 -0.98
C ALA A 25 -10.00 12.02 0.19
N PRO A 26 -10.11 10.69 0.29
CA PRO A 26 -9.40 9.92 1.29
C PRO A 26 -7.88 10.09 1.12
N VAL A 27 -7.13 10.00 2.21
CA VAL A 27 -5.67 10.11 2.21
C VAL A 27 -5.08 8.83 2.77
N LEU A 28 -4.18 8.22 2.02
CA LEU A 28 -3.35 7.12 2.50
C LEU A 28 -2.04 7.70 3.00
N SER A 29 -1.74 7.53 4.28
CA SER A 29 -0.58 8.19 4.90
C SER A 29 0.67 7.32 4.93
N LYS A 30 0.49 5.99 4.96
CA LYS A 30 1.60 5.05 5.07
C LYS A 30 1.19 3.66 4.63
N LEU A 31 1.90 3.10 3.65
CA LEU A 31 1.83 1.69 3.30
C LEU A 31 3.03 0.95 3.92
N THR A 32 2.76 -0.13 4.66
CA THR A 32 3.75 -0.88 5.44
C THR A 32 3.74 -2.34 5.02
N TYR A 33 4.91 -2.89 4.73
CA TYR A 33 5.11 -4.34 4.62
C TYR A 33 5.28 -4.95 6.00
N LEU A 34 4.42 -5.90 6.37
CA LEU A 34 4.42 -6.56 7.66
C LEU A 34 5.24 -7.86 7.67
N GLY A 35 5.55 -8.40 6.50
CA GLY A 35 6.23 -9.68 6.35
C GLY A 35 5.48 -10.63 5.42
N GLN A 36 5.87 -11.90 5.46
CA GLN A 36 5.23 -12.99 4.73
C GLN A 36 4.52 -13.93 5.71
N SER A 37 3.51 -14.66 5.22
CA SER A 37 2.85 -15.69 6.02
C SER A 37 3.82 -16.82 6.37
N GLU A 38 3.69 -17.36 7.58
CA GLU A 38 4.42 -18.56 8.01
C GLU A 38 3.95 -19.81 7.25
N GLU A 39 2.71 -19.81 6.74
CA GLU A 39 2.12 -20.94 6.02
C GLU A 39 2.51 -20.95 4.54
N SER A 40 2.78 -19.79 3.95
CA SER A 40 3.13 -19.66 2.53
C SER A 40 3.99 -18.41 2.28
N PRO A 41 5.21 -18.56 1.73
CA PRO A 41 6.06 -17.43 1.37
C PRO A 41 5.49 -16.59 0.23
N MET A 42 4.47 -17.10 -0.48
CA MET A 42 3.79 -16.40 -1.56
C MET A 42 2.71 -15.45 -1.05
N VAL A 43 2.37 -15.50 0.24
CA VAL A 43 1.38 -14.63 0.87
C VAL A 43 2.10 -13.52 1.60
N LEU A 44 2.02 -12.31 1.07
CA LEU A 44 2.60 -11.10 1.63
C LEU A 44 1.56 -10.35 2.45
N LEU A 45 1.98 -9.81 3.59
CA LEU A 45 1.14 -9.12 4.56
C LEU A 45 1.45 -7.62 4.53
N PHE A 46 0.40 -6.80 4.44
CA PHE A 46 0.53 -5.35 4.39
C PHE A 46 -0.44 -4.66 5.35
N ALA A 47 -0.11 -3.43 5.69
CA ALA A 47 -1.00 -2.49 6.36
C ALA A 47 -0.96 -1.14 5.64
N VAL A 48 -2.11 -0.47 5.52
CA VAL A 48 -2.19 0.91 5.07
C VAL A 48 -2.97 1.77 6.07
N ASP A 49 -2.38 2.90 6.44
CA ASP A 49 -3.02 3.89 7.31
C ASP A 49 -3.81 4.89 6.45
N PHE A 50 -5.08 5.11 6.78
CA PHE A 50 -5.97 6.02 6.04
C PHE A 50 -6.56 7.13 6.92
N THR A 51 -6.95 8.22 6.27
CA THR A 51 -7.83 9.26 6.80
C THR A 51 -8.89 9.59 5.76
N ASP A 52 -10.12 9.78 6.20
CA ASP A 52 -11.28 10.08 5.37
C ASP A 52 -12.16 11.12 6.07
N GLN A 53 -12.53 12.21 5.40
CA GLN A 53 -13.14 13.36 6.08
C GLN A 53 -14.66 13.22 6.28
N ASN A 54 -15.34 12.55 5.36
CA ASN A 54 -16.79 12.38 5.34
C ASN A 54 -17.23 11.02 5.90
N GLY A 55 -16.30 10.07 6.08
CA GLY A 55 -16.58 8.76 6.67
C GLY A 55 -17.38 7.87 5.73
N ASP A 56 -17.08 7.90 4.44
CA ASP A 56 -17.73 7.05 3.44
C ASP A 56 -16.76 6.15 2.66
N LEU A 57 -15.47 6.17 3.02
CA LEU A 57 -14.46 5.29 2.44
C LEU A 57 -14.85 3.80 2.50
N GLY A 58 -15.51 3.38 3.59
CA GLY A 58 -15.97 1.99 3.77
C GLY A 58 -16.98 1.51 2.72
N SER A 59 -17.62 2.42 1.99
CA SER A 59 -18.58 2.10 0.90
C SER A 59 -17.98 2.21 -0.51
N GLY A 60 -16.68 2.51 -0.63
CA GLY A 60 -15.98 2.61 -1.90
C GLY A 60 -15.19 1.34 -2.28
N SER A 61 -14.08 1.52 -2.98
CA SER A 61 -13.22 0.42 -3.47
C SER A 61 -11.73 0.67 -3.24
N THR A 62 -10.94 -0.41 -3.27
CA THR A 62 -9.48 -0.40 -3.23
C THR A 62 -8.94 -0.99 -4.52
N GLU A 63 -8.02 -0.27 -5.15
CA GLU A 63 -7.28 -0.70 -6.34
C GLU A 63 -5.84 -1.02 -5.94
N TYR A 64 -5.35 -2.17 -6.40
CA TYR A 64 -3.97 -2.60 -6.20
C TYR A 64 -3.19 -2.51 -7.51
N PHE A 65 -1.94 -2.09 -7.42
CA PHE A 65 -1.05 -1.95 -8.56
C PHE A 65 0.24 -2.73 -8.34
N LEU A 66 0.70 -3.41 -9.38
CA LEU A 66 2.03 -4.00 -9.48
C LEU A 66 2.74 -3.38 -10.68
N ASP A 67 3.89 -2.75 -10.44
CA ASP A 67 4.68 -2.01 -11.45
C ASP A 67 3.84 -1.01 -12.26
N GLY A 68 2.93 -0.32 -11.55
CA GLY A 68 2.02 0.66 -12.12
C GLY A 68 0.82 0.07 -12.88
N GLN A 69 0.71 -1.26 -13.00
CA GLN A 69 -0.42 -1.93 -13.62
C GLN A 69 -1.42 -2.40 -12.57
N MET A 70 -2.71 -2.12 -12.80
CA MET A 70 -3.77 -2.55 -11.90
C MET A 70 -3.91 -4.09 -11.94
N THR A 71 -3.94 -4.74 -10.77
CA THR A 71 -3.94 -6.21 -10.68
C THR A 71 -5.33 -6.82 -10.79
N LEU A 72 -6.38 -6.07 -10.42
CA LEU A 72 -7.78 -6.50 -10.48
C LEU A 72 -8.61 -5.46 -11.24
N ALA A 73 -9.34 -5.90 -12.27
CA ALA A 73 -10.10 -5.01 -13.15
C ALA A 73 -11.19 -4.19 -12.42
N GLU A 74 -11.75 -4.73 -11.34
CA GLU A 74 -12.89 -4.13 -10.62
C GLU A 74 -12.52 -3.64 -9.20
N GLY A 75 -11.24 -3.70 -8.82
CA GLY A 75 -10.81 -3.43 -7.45
C GLY A 75 -11.41 -4.39 -6.42
N VAL A 76 -11.25 -4.08 -5.14
CA VAL A 76 -11.85 -4.80 -4.00
C VAL A 76 -12.79 -3.86 -3.26
N GLU A 77 -14.00 -4.32 -2.93
CA GLU A 77 -14.94 -3.53 -2.14
C GLU A 77 -14.38 -3.24 -0.74
N ASN A 78 -14.34 -1.96 -0.35
CA ASN A 78 -13.81 -1.55 0.96
C ASN A 78 -14.62 -2.12 2.11
N GLN A 79 -15.91 -2.42 1.89
CA GLN A 79 -16.78 -3.02 2.89
C GLN A 79 -16.20 -4.33 3.45
N SER A 80 -15.66 -5.19 2.58
CA SER A 80 -15.05 -6.45 2.99
C SER A 80 -13.76 -6.24 3.77
N LEU A 81 -12.95 -5.26 3.36
CA LEU A 81 -11.70 -4.90 4.05
C LEU A 81 -11.95 -4.32 5.43
N PHE A 82 -12.94 -3.43 5.56
CA PHE A 82 -13.31 -2.83 6.84
C PHE A 82 -13.84 -3.88 7.82
N LEU A 83 -14.72 -4.78 7.35
CA LEU A 83 -15.22 -5.87 8.18
C LEU A 83 -14.11 -6.81 8.65
N ALA A 84 -13.18 -7.19 7.76
CA ALA A 84 -12.04 -8.03 8.10
C ALA A 84 -11.11 -7.39 9.14
N ASN A 85 -11.05 -6.06 9.15
CA ASN A 85 -10.25 -5.27 10.10
C ASN A 85 -11.02 -4.79 11.34
N GLN A 86 -12.29 -5.19 11.49
CA GLN A 86 -13.18 -4.76 12.59
C GLN A 86 -13.32 -3.22 12.67
N LEU A 87 -13.30 -2.56 11.51
CA LEU A 87 -13.51 -1.12 11.39
C LEU A 87 -15.00 -0.80 11.18
N ASP A 88 -15.44 0.34 11.73
CA ASP A 88 -16.76 0.89 11.42
C ASP A 88 -16.77 1.41 9.97
N PHE A 89 -17.86 1.19 9.22
CA PHE A 89 -17.95 1.66 7.83
C PHE A 89 -17.87 3.18 7.69
N GLY A 90 -18.17 3.93 8.76
CA GLY A 90 -18.02 5.38 8.86
C GLY A 90 -16.74 5.84 9.54
N ALA A 91 -15.73 4.96 9.69
CA ALA A 91 -14.46 5.34 10.28
C ALA A 91 -13.75 6.40 9.40
N THR A 92 -13.37 7.52 10.03
CA THR A 92 -12.64 8.63 9.38
C THR A 92 -11.13 8.47 9.45
N GLU A 93 -10.64 7.48 10.19
CA GLU A 93 -9.23 7.12 10.25
C GLU A 93 -9.09 5.66 10.69
N GLY A 94 -7.98 5.03 10.33
CA GLY A 94 -7.68 3.68 10.76
C GLY A 94 -6.53 3.05 10.00
N THR A 95 -6.32 1.77 10.27
CA THR A 95 -5.33 0.93 9.59
C THR A 95 -6.03 -0.26 8.98
N ILE A 96 -5.86 -0.47 7.68
CA ILE A 96 -6.38 -1.64 6.96
C ILE A 96 -5.24 -2.61 6.73
N ASN A 97 -5.34 -3.80 7.31
CA ASN A 97 -4.48 -4.92 7.00
C ASN A 97 -5.07 -5.73 5.85
N PHE A 98 -4.23 -6.12 4.90
CA PHE A 98 -4.63 -6.95 3.77
C PHE A 98 -3.50 -7.86 3.32
N VAL A 99 -3.86 -8.87 2.52
CA VAL A 99 -2.94 -9.89 2.02
C VAL A 99 -2.83 -9.80 0.51
N LEU A 100 -1.63 -10.04 0.00
CA LEU A 100 -1.39 -10.21 -1.43
C LEU A 100 -0.84 -11.62 -1.64
N GLU A 101 -1.54 -12.42 -2.43
CA GLU A 101 -1.05 -13.73 -2.85
C GLU A 101 -0.37 -13.61 -4.21
N LEU A 102 0.92 -13.97 -4.26
CA LEU A 102 1.70 -13.96 -5.48
C LEU A 102 1.46 -15.25 -6.26
N MET A 103 0.97 -15.12 -7.49
CA MET A 103 0.91 -16.23 -8.44
C MET A 103 2.14 -16.18 -9.34
N VAL A 104 3.17 -16.97 -9.03
CA VAL A 104 4.32 -17.12 -9.92
C VAL A 104 3.99 -18.15 -10.98
N GLU A 105 3.91 -17.72 -12.24
CA GLU A 105 3.85 -18.65 -13.36
C GLU A 105 5.19 -19.40 -13.46
N THR A 106 5.19 -20.68 -13.07
CA THR A 106 6.37 -21.56 -13.02
C THR A 106 7.10 -21.77 -14.35
N ASN A 107 6.64 -21.15 -15.45
CA ASN A 107 7.21 -21.30 -16.78
C ASN A 107 8.41 -20.40 -17.05
N ASN A 108 8.70 -19.41 -16.18
CA ASN A 108 9.88 -18.57 -16.25
C ASN A 108 10.51 -18.41 -14.87
N ALA A 109 10.88 -19.53 -14.23
CA ALA A 109 11.78 -19.52 -13.08
C ALA A 109 13.19 -19.10 -13.54
N SER A 110 13.34 -17.86 -13.99
CA SER A 110 14.64 -17.24 -14.17
C SER A 110 15.10 -16.84 -12.79
N SER A 111 16.08 -17.57 -12.29
CA SER A 111 16.81 -17.31 -11.06
C SER A 111 17.26 -15.85 -10.98
N THR A 112 16.50 -14.98 -10.33
CA THR A 112 16.91 -13.59 -10.15
C THR A 112 16.06 -12.95 -9.06
N GLU A 113 16.72 -12.17 -8.21
CA GLU A 113 16.07 -11.24 -7.30
C GLU A 113 15.11 -10.35 -8.11
N GLU A 114 13.81 -10.55 -7.93
CA GLU A 114 12.80 -9.76 -8.63
C GLU A 114 12.41 -8.58 -7.74
N GLU A 115 12.65 -7.37 -8.24
CA GLU A 115 12.14 -6.14 -7.65
C GLU A 115 10.81 -5.79 -8.32
N PHE A 116 9.81 -5.46 -7.50
CA PHE A 116 8.54 -4.92 -7.99
C PHE A 116 8.05 -3.78 -7.10
N GLU A 117 7.31 -2.87 -7.69
CA GLU A 117 6.62 -1.80 -6.98
C GLU A 117 5.16 -2.21 -6.72
N PHE A 118 4.79 -2.34 -5.46
CA PHE A 118 3.41 -2.53 -5.04
C PHE A 118 2.81 -1.20 -4.61
N ALA A 119 1.62 -0.89 -5.08
CA ALA A 119 0.91 0.33 -4.68
C ALA A 119 -0.57 0.09 -4.42
N VAL A 120 -1.14 0.96 -3.58
CA VAL A 120 -2.55 0.97 -3.19
C VAL A 120 -3.15 2.34 -3.46
N GLN A 121 -4.36 2.35 -3.99
CA GLN A 121 -5.20 3.54 -4.11
C GLN A 121 -6.60 3.17 -3.65
N MET A 122 -7.26 4.05 -2.90
CA MET A 122 -8.65 3.84 -2.49
C MET A 122 -9.54 4.89 -3.13
N ARG A 123 -10.76 4.49 -3.44
CA ARG A 123 -11.86 5.33 -3.90
C ARG A 123 -12.94 5.31 -2.83
N ASP A 124 -13.53 6.45 -2.54
CA ASP A 124 -14.66 6.56 -1.61
C ASP A 124 -16.02 6.33 -2.28
N ALA A 125 -17.13 6.56 -1.56
CA ALA A 125 -18.47 6.36 -2.09
C ALA A 125 -18.89 7.41 -3.13
N GLU A 126 -18.31 8.62 -3.07
CA GLU A 126 -18.55 9.71 -4.03
C GLU A 126 -17.67 9.58 -5.28
N GLY A 127 -16.71 8.65 -5.27
CA GLY A 127 -15.81 8.36 -6.37
C GLY A 127 -14.49 9.13 -6.31
N TYR A 128 -14.20 9.84 -5.21
CA TYR A 128 -12.94 10.54 -5.02
C TYR A 128 -11.83 9.54 -4.74
N GLU A 129 -10.69 9.77 -5.38
CA GLU A 129 -9.52 8.89 -5.29
C GLU A 129 -8.50 9.44 -4.30
N SER A 130 -7.91 8.56 -3.50
CA SER A 130 -6.77 8.88 -2.67
C SER A 130 -5.51 9.13 -3.48
N ASN A 131 -4.48 9.64 -2.81
CA ASN A 131 -3.11 9.45 -3.28
C ASN A 131 -2.77 7.94 -3.39
N ARG A 132 -1.76 7.64 -4.20
CA ARG A 132 -1.26 6.29 -4.40
C ARG A 132 -0.03 6.07 -3.54
N GLU A 133 -0.19 5.30 -2.47
CA GLU A 133 0.94 4.89 -1.62
C GLU A 133 1.58 3.64 -2.18
N SER A 134 2.92 3.61 -2.20
CA SER A 134 3.68 2.55 -2.83
C SER A 134 4.89 2.15 -2.02
N LEU A 135 5.34 0.92 -2.23
CA LEU A 135 6.61 0.41 -1.71
C LEU A 135 7.27 -0.49 -2.75
N ARG A 136 8.60 -0.50 -2.73
CA ARG A 136 9.39 -1.45 -3.53
C ARG A 136 9.74 -2.65 -2.69
N LEU A 137 9.47 -3.83 -3.23
CA LEU A 137 9.86 -5.11 -2.65
C LEU A 137 10.91 -5.77 -3.51
N GLN A 138 11.78 -6.51 -2.84
CA GLN A 138 12.73 -7.41 -3.48
C GLN A 138 12.42 -8.82 -2.98
N LEU A 139 12.08 -9.74 -3.90
CA LEU A 139 11.92 -11.14 -3.57
C LEU A 139 13.25 -11.85 -3.76
N SER A 140 13.80 -12.35 -2.66
CA SER A 140 14.90 -13.31 -2.70
C SER A 140 14.34 -14.71 -2.44
N MET A 141 14.18 -15.50 -3.50
CA MET A 141 13.88 -16.92 -3.34
C MET A 141 15.18 -17.65 -3.02
N ALA A 142 15.32 -18.14 -1.80
CA ALA A 142 16.46 -18.98 -1.43
C ALA A 142 16.39 -20.27 -2.26
N GLN A 143 17.43 -20.52 -3.08
CA GLN A 143 17.61 -21.83 -3.70
C GLN A 143 18.05 -22.79 -2.59
N GLU A 144 17.18 -23.74 -2.24
CA GLU A 144 17.56 -24.91 -1.42
C GLU A 144 18.43 -25.90 -2.19
#